data_AF-A0A529NAM0-F1
#
_entry.id   AF-A0A529NAM0-F1
#
_cell.length_a   1.000
_cell.length_b   1.000
_cell.length_c   1.000
_cell.angle_alpha   90.00
_cell.angle_beta   90.00
_cell.angle_gamma   90.00
#
_symmetry.space_group_name_H-M   'P 1'
#
loop_
_entity.id
_entity.type
_entity.pdbx_description
1 polymer ?
#
loop_
_entity_poly.entity_id
_entity_poly.type
_entity_poly.pdbx_seq_one_letter_code
_entity_poly.pdbx_strand_id
1 'polypeptide(L)'
;GCAGRGVITSINFLEENGAYDDVDYVSYDVLGDVVCGGFAMPIREGKAQEIYIVMSGEMMALYAANNIAKGILKYAHSGGVRLGGLICNERQTDRELDLAEA
;
A
#
# COMPACT_ATOMS: atom_id res chain seq x y z
N GLY A 1 -15.04 -6.90 -7.34
CA GLY A 1 -15.71 -7.16 -6.04
C GLY A 1 -16.35 -5.89 -5.53
N CYS A 2 -17.35 -6.01 -4.64
CA CYS A 2 -18.12 -4.87 -4.13
C CYS A 2 -17.27 -3.87 -3.33
N ALA A 3 -16.39 -4.34 -2.45
CA ALA A 3 -15.52 -3.48 -1.65
C ALA A 3 -14.58 -2.62 -2.52
N GLY A 4 -13.95 -3.23 -3.53
CA GLY A 4 -13.10 -2.50 -4.47
C GLY A 4 -13.85 -1.44 -5.29
N ARG A 5 -15.15 -1.63 -5.58
CA ARG A 5 -15.97 -0.60 -6.23
C ARG A 5 -16.22 0.58 -5.30
N GLY A 6 -16.48 0.31 -4.02
CA GLY A 6 -16.63 1.35 -2.99
C GLY A 6 -15.39 2.23 -2.89
N VAL A 7 -14.19 1.62 -2.80
CA VAL A 7 -12.91 2.34 -2.75
C VAL A 7 -12.74 3.26 -3.97
N ILE A 8 -12.96 2.73 -5.17
CA ILE A 8 -12.85 3.53 -6.41
C ILE A 8 -13.83 4.71 -6.39
N THR A 9 -15.09 4.46 -6.06
CA THR A 9 -16.12 5.51 -6.02
C THR A 9 -15.79 6.58 -5.00
N SER A 10 -15.31 6.21 -3.80
CA SER A 10 -14.91 7.17 -2.76
C SER A 10 -13.72 8.02 -3.18
N ILE A 11 -12.70 7.42 -3.81
CA ILE A 11 -11.53 8.16 -4.31
C ILE A 11 -11.95 9.16 -5.39
N ASN A 12 -12.74 8.72 -6.36
CA ASN A 12 -13.21 9.60 -7.44
C ASN A 12 -14.07 10.74 -6.89
N PHE A 13 -14.94 10.46 -5.92
CA PHE A 13 -15.77 11.49 -5.29
C PHE A 13 -14.93 12.56 -4.59
N LEU A 14 -13.88 12.17 -3.87
CA LEU A 14 -12.97 13.12 -3.21
C LEU A 14 -12.21 13.98 -4.25
N GLU A 15 -11.77 13.37 -5.35
CA GLU A 15 -11.11 14.08 -6.45
C GLU A 15 -12.03 15.10 -7.12
N GLU A 16 -13.27 14.71 -7.43
CA GLU A 16 -14.27 15.60 -8.06
C GLU A 16 -14.61 16.82 -7.17
N ASN A 17 -14.41 16.71 -5.86
CA ASN A 17 -14.66 17.80 -4.91
C ASN A 17 -13.38 18.59 -4.54
N GLY A 18 -12.26 18.38 -5.26
CA GLY A 18 -11.03 19.14 -5.05
C GLY A 18 -10.33 18.84 -3.71
N ALA A 19 -10.55 17.67 -3.12
CA ALA A 19 -10.02 17.33 -1.80
C ALA A 19 -8.48 17.28 -1.73
N TYR A 20 -7.80 17.29 -2.88
CA TYR A 20 -6.34 17.16 -2.98
C TYR A 20 -5.63 18.45 -3.44
N ASP A 21 -6.33 19.56 -3.68
CA ASP A 21 -5.75 20.73 -4.34
C ASP A 21 -4.77 21.54 -3.45
N ASP A 22 -4.99 21.55 -2.13
CA ASP A 22 -4.20 22.30 -1.14
C ASP A 22 -3.62 21.39 -0.02
N VAL A 23 -3.26 20.14 -0.36
CA VAL A 23 -2.67 19.20 0.60
C VAL A 23 -1.25 18.82 0.21
N ASP A 24 -0.35 18.77 1.20
CA ASP A 24 1.03 18.34 0.99
C ASP A 24 1.14 16.82 0.82
N TYR A 25 0.27 16.07 1.52
CA TYR A 25 0.29 14.61 1.56
C TYR A 25 -1.10 14.02 1.56
N VAL A 26 -1.28 12.94 0.78
CA VAL A 26 -2.47 12.09 0.79
C VAL A 26 -2.05 10.68 1.16
N SER A 27 -2.63 10.13 2.23
CA SER A 27 -2.38 8.76 2.67
C SER A 27 -3.56 7.87 2.35
N TYR A 28 -3.29 6.73 1.71
CA TYR A 28 -4.27 5.68 1.46
C TYR A 28 -4.00 4.50 2.39
N ASP A 29 -4.88 4.26 3.36
CA ASP A 29 -4.85 3.05 4.19
C ASP A 29 -5.59 1.92 3.46
N VAL A 30 -4.85 0.90 3.03
CA VAL A 30 -5.34 -0.17 2.16
C VAL A 30 -5.12 -1.54 2.80
N LEU A 31 -6.14 -2.38 2.71
CA LEU A 31 -6.15 -3.76 3.19
C LEU A 31 -5.03 -4.60 2.50
N GLY A 32 -4.08 -5.12 3.29
CA GLY A 32 -2.85 -5.76 2.79
C GLY A 32 -2.95 -7.25 2.43
N ASP A 33 -4.00 -7.94 2.84
CA ASP A 33 -4.29 -9.34 2.53
C ASP A 33 -4.87 -9.53 1.10
N VAL A 34 -5.47 -8.47 0.53
CA VAL A 34 -6.10 -8.51 -0.80
C VAL A 34 -5.58 -7.39 -1.71
N VAL A 35 -4.47 -7.66 -2.40
CA VAL A 35 -3.90 -6.73 -3.40
C VAL A 35 -4.46 -7.02 -4.80
N CYS A 36 -5.78 -6.96 -4.97
CA CYS A 36 -6.41 -7.18 -6.27
C CYS A 36 -7.63 -6.27 -6.52
N GLY A 37 -7.95 -6.09 -7.81
CA GLY A 37 -9.13 -5.31 -8.23
C GLY A 37 -9.05 -3.84 -7.82
N GLY A 38 -10.05 -3.37 -7.08
CA GLY A 38 -10.16 -1.95 -6.69
C GLY A 38 -9.20 -1.52 -5.58
N PHE A 39 -8.70 -2.44 -4.75
CA PHE A 39 -7.69 -2.12 -3.73
C PHE A 39 -6.32 -1.81 -4.34
N ALA A 40 -6.05 -2.34 -5.55
CA ALA A 40 -4.85 -2.00 -6.30
C ALA A 40 -4.98 -0.69 -7.09
N MET A 41 -6.12 0.00 -7.05
CA MET A 41 -6.36 1.20 -7.86
C MET A 41 -5.38 2.35 -7.53
N PRO A 42 -5.09 2.68 -6.26
CA PRO A 42 -4.11 3.72 -5.96
C PRO A 42 -2.72 3.45 -6.56
N ILE A 43 -2.32 2.17 -6.57
CA ILE A 43 -1.04 1.69 -7.11
C ILE A 43 -1.06 1.68 -8.64
N ARG A 44 -2.15 1.16 -9.22
CA ARG A 44 -2.29 0.93 -10.66
C ARG A 44 -2.45 2.23 -11.45
N GLU A 45 -3.20 3.18 -10.89
CA GLU A 45 -3.51 4.46 -11.54
C GLU A 45 -2.56 5.58 -11.10
N GLY A 46 -1.50 5.24 -10.34
CA GLY A 46 -0.45 6.19 -9.95
C GLY A 46 -0.91 7.28 -8.99
N LYS A 47 -2.02 7.07 -8.27
CA LYS A 47 -2.50 8.00 -7.23
C LYS A 47 -1.59 7.96 -6.00
N ALA A 48 -1.01 6.80 -5.69
CA ALA A 48 0.04 6.64 -4.70
C ALA A 48 1.40 6.53 -5.40
N GLN A 49 2.34 7.41 -5.03
CA GLN A 49 3.69 7.43 -5.59
C GLN A 49 4.66 6.60 -4.73
N GLU A 50 4.48 6.64 -3.42
CA GLU A 50 5.28 5.90 -2.45
C GLU A 50 4.38 4.98 -1.64
N ILE A 51 4.83 3.75 -1.45
CA ILE A 51 4.14 2.74 -0.64
C ILE A 51 5.02 2.37 0.54
N TYR A 52 4.43 2.37 1.72
CA TYR A 52 5.04 1.89 2.95
C TYR A 52 4.26 0.66 3.42
N ILE A 53 4.96 -0.43 3.74
CA ILE A 53 4.33 -1.67 4.20
C ILE A 53 4.55 -1.80 5.71
N VAL A 54 3.47 -1.78 6.47
CA VAL A 54 3.52 -2.06 7.91
C VAL A 54 3.54 -3.58 8.13
N MET A 55 4.52 -4.07 8.89
CA MET A 55 4.75 -5.50 9.11
C MET A 55 5.33 -5.78 10.51
N SER A 56 5.23 -7.02 10.98
CA SER A 56 5.94 -7.55 12.16
C SER A 56 6.89 -8.70 11.79
N GLY A 57 7.75 -9.12 12.69
CA GLY A 57 8.67 -10.25 12.50
C GLY A 57 7.98 -11.62 12.40
N GLU A 58 6.65 -11.66 12.48
CA GLU A 58 5.87 -12.87 12.27
C GLU A 58 5.95 -13.31 10.80
N MET A 59 6.13 -14.62 10.58
CA MET A 59 6.22 -15.22 9.25
C MET A 59 5.07 -14.80 8.31
N MET A 60 3.85 -14.70 8.84
CA MET A 60 2.68 -14.31 8.04
C MET A 60 2.72 -12.84 7.60
N ALA A 61 3.25 -11.95 8.46
CA ALA A 61 3.41 -10.54 8.12
C ALA A 61 4.50 -10.36 7.06
N LEU A 62 5.63 -11.04 7.20
CA LEU A 62 6.69 -11.07 6.18
C LEU A 62 6.20 -11.66 4.84
N TYR A 63 5.41 -12.73 4.90
CA TYR A 63 4.80 -13.34 3.72
C TYR A 63 3.84 -12.37 3.00
N ALA A 64 2.99 -11.67 3.76
CA ALA A 64 2.09 -10.66 3.22
C ALA A 64 2.89 -9.50 2.59
N ALA A 65 3.89 -8.97 3.31
CA ALA A 65 4.76 -7.90 2.82
C ALA A 65 5.44 -8.26 1.49
N ASN A 66 5.97 -9.48 1.37
CA ASN A 66 6.57 -9.97 0.13
C ASN A 66 5.56 -10.04 -1.04
N ASN A 67 4.33 -10.49 -0.77
CA ASN A 67 3.28 -10.55 -1.81
C ASN A 67 2.82 -9.15 -2.23
N ILE A 68 2.70 -8.21 -1.29
CA ILE A 68 2.42 -6.80 -1.60
C ILE A 68 3.56 -6.25 -2.46
N ALA A 69 4.82 -6.43 -2.08
CA ALA A 69 5.98 -5.96 -2.83
C ALA A 69 6.01 -6.48 -4.28
N LYS A 70 5.68 -7.76 -4.49
CA LYS A 70 5.50 -8.32 -5.85
C LYS A 70 4.37 -7.64 -6.62
N GLY A 71 3.27 -7.32 -5.95
CA GLY A 71 2.16 -6.55 -6.52
C GLY A 71 2.60 -5.15 -6.96
N ILE A 72 3.40 -4.46 -6.13
CA ILE A 72 3.96 -3.14 -6.44
C ILE A 72 4.87 -3.23 -7.67
N LEU A 73 5.78 -4.20 -7.70
CA LEU A 73 6.72 -4.40 -8.82
C LEU A 73 5.98 -4.54 -10.16
N LYS A 74 4.84 -5.22 -10.17
CA LYS A 74 4.00 -5.36 -11.37
C LYS A 74 3.53 -4.01 -11.94
N TYR A 75 3.30 -3.01 -11.10
CA TYR A 75 2.79 -1.69 -11.48
C TYR A 75 3.86 -0.60 -11.48
N ALA A 76 5.07 -0.89 -10.98
CA ALA A 76 6.17 0.06 -10.89
C ALA A 76 6.55 0.67 -12.25
N HIS A 77 6.45 -0.10 -13.33
CA HIS A 77 6.79 0.36 -14.68
C HIS A 77 5.67 1.16 -15.37
N SER A 78 4.40 0.92 -15.02
CA SER A 78 3.26 1.57 -15.67
C SER A 78 2.71 2.77 -14.89
N GLY A 79 2.75 2.72 -13.56
CA GLY A 79 2.14 3.70 -12.66
C GLY A 79 3.13 4.60 -11.93
N GLY A 80 4.45 4.43 -12.13
CA GLY A 80 5.48 5.25 -11.49
C GLY A 80 5.67 5.01 -9.98
N VAL A 81 4.82 4.17 -9.38
CA VAL A 81 4.83 3.83 -7.96
C VAL A 81 6.11 3.12 -7.51
N ARG A 82 6.56 3.39 -6.28
CA ARG A 82 7.75 2.80 -5.67
C ARG A 82 7.45 2.30 -4.25
N LEU A 83 8.20 1.29 -3.82
CA LEU A 83 8.25 0.89 -2.42
C LEU A 83 9.18 1.87 -1.69
N GLY A 84 8.63 2.66 -0.77
CA GLY A 84 9.38 3.63 0.03
C GLY A 84 10.08 3.00 1.24
N GLY A 85 9.49 1.94 1.82
CA GLY A 85 10.12 1.19 2.90
C GLY A 85 9.19 0.24 3.62
N LEU A 86 9.77 -0.51 4.56
CA LEU A 86 9.04 -1.33 5.53
C LEU A 86 8.95 -0.55 6.84
N ILE A 87 7.78 -0.62 7.49
CA ILE A 87 7.56 -0.07 8.82
C ILE A 87 7.36 -1.24 9.77
N CYS A 88 8.33 -1.44 10.67
CA CYS A 88 8.26 -2.48 11.68
C CYS A 88 7.29 -2.07 12.79
N ASN A 89 6.18 -2.78 12.91
CA ASN A 89 5.28 -2.72 14.05
C ASN A 89 5.60 -3.88 15.00
N GLU A 90 6.50 -3.59 15.94
CA GLU A 90 7.18 -4.58 16.78
C GLU A 90 6.22 -5.48 17.57
N ARG A 91 6.45 -6.79 17.50
CA ARG A 91 5.75 -7.82 18.30
C ARG A 91 6.67 -8.58 19.24
N GLN A 92 7.89 -8.08 19.44
CA GLN A 92 8.92 -8.62 20.32
C GLN A 92 9.36 -10.04 19.91
N THR A 93 9.42 -10.27 18.61
CA THR A 93 9.95 -11.52 18.04
C THR A 93 11.47 -11.43 17.87
N ASP A 94 12.17 -12.57 17.91
CA ASP A 94 13.63 -12.59 17.83
C ASP A 94 14.14 -11.98 16.51
N ARG A 95 15.05 -11.00 16.61
CA ARG A 95 15.68 -10.30 15.48
C ARG A 95 14.70 -9.58 14.54
N GLU A 96 13.59 -9.10 15.09
CA GLU A 96 12.53 -8.43 14.31
C GLU A 96 13.02 -7.17 13.58
N LEU A 97 13.89 -6.36 14.21
CA LEU A 97 14.47 -5.18 13.59
C LEU A 97 15.38 -5.54 12.41
N ASP A 98 16.25 -6.55 12.58
CA ASP A 98 17.13 -7.04 11.52
C ASP A 98 16.35 -7.47 10.26
N LEU A 99 15.13 -7.98 10.44
CA LEU A 99 14.25 -8.41 9.35
C LEU A 99 13.57 -7.23 8.63
N ALA A 100 13.38 -6.10 9.30
CA ALA A 100 12.76 -4.91 8.72
C ALA A 100 13.76 -3.99 8.01
N GLU A 101 15.05 -4.07 8.38
CA GLU A 101 16.14 -3.25 7.82
C GLU A 101 16.85 -3.88 6.59
N ALA A 102 16.49 -5.13 6.23
CA ALA A 102 17.12 -5.91 5.15
C ALA A 102 16.57 -5.62 3.74
#